data_AF-A0A2W5P3C3-F1
#
_entry.id   AF-A0A2W5P3C3-F1
#
_cell.length_a   1.000
_cell.length_b   1.000
_cell.length_c   1.000
_cell.angle_alpha   90.00
_cell.angle_beta   90.00
_cell.angle_gamma   90.00
#
_symmetry.space_group_name_H-M   'P 1'
#
loop_
_entity.id
_entity.type
_entity.pdbx_description
1 polymer ?
#
loop_
_entity_poly.entity_id
_entity_poly.type
_entity_poly.pdbx_seq_one_letter_code
_entity_poly.pdbx_strand_id
1 'polypeptide(L)' 'MLYPEEFDVIVVGGGHAGTEAALASARMGAKTLLLTHNIETLGQM' A
#
# COMPACT_ATOMS: atom_id res chain seq x y z
N MET A 1 0.26 -21.56 -2.94
CA MET A 1 1.42 -20.83 -3.48
C MET A 1 1.62 -19.60 -2.61
N LEU A 2 2.84 -19.36 -2.12
CA LEU A 2 3.18 -18.18 -1.33
C LEU A 2 3.86 -17.16 -2.25
N TYR A 3 3.67 -15.87 -1.99
CA TYR A 3 4.39 -14.80 -2.70
C TYR A 3 5.87 -14.84 -2.27
N PRO A 4 6.84 -14.73 -3.19
CA PRO A 4 8.25 -14.99 -2.91
C PRO A 4 8.94 -13.89 -2.10
N GLU A 5 8.32 -12.72 -1.95
CA GLU A 5 8.89 -11.57 -1.27
C GLU A 5 8.14 -11.24 0.01
N GLU A 6 8.90 -10.91 1.06
CA GLU A 6 8.36 -10.34 2.30
C GLU A 6 8.27 -8.81 2.17
N PHE A 7 7.31 -8.24 2.92
CA PHE A 7 7.07 -6.80 3.04
C PHE A 7 7.07 -6.45 4.52
N ASP A 8 7.65 -5.30 4.86
CA ASP A 8 7.65 -4.78 6.22
C ASP A 8 6.27 -4.22 6.60
N VAL A 9 5.58 -3.63 5.62
CA VAL A 9 4.25 -3.03 5.79
C VAL A 9 3.35 -3.41 4.61
N ILE A 10 2.15 -3.88 4.92
CA ILE A 10 1.10 -4.11 3.94
C ILE A 10 -0.07 -3.18 4.26
N VAL A 11 -0.41 -2.31 3.32
CA VAL A 11 -1.56 -1.41 3.39
C VAL A 11 -2.66 -1.96 2.49
N VAL A 12 -3.83 -2.23 3.07
CA VAL A 12 -4.99 -2.78 2.34
C VAL A 12 -6.02 -1.68 2.12
N GLY A 13 -6.24 -1.33 0.86
CA GLY A 13 -7.13 -0.26 0.39
C GLY A 13 -6.37 1.01 0.06
N GLY A 14 -6.64 1.58 -1.13
CA GLY A 14 -5.98 2.80 -1.64
C GLY A 14 -6.85 4.06 -1.59
N GLY A 15 -7.72 4.19 -0.59
CA GLY A 15 -8.40 5.47 -0.30
C GLY A 15 -7.46 6.47 0.37
N HIS A 16 -7.94 7.66 0.72
CA HIS A 16 -7.14 8.74 1.33
C HIS A 16 -6.21 8.27 2.46
N ALA A 17 -6.76 7.54 3.45
CA ALA A 17 -5.98 7.03 4.58
C ALA A 17 -4.94 5.98 4.14
N GLY A 18 -5.28 5.10 3.19
CA GLY A 18 -4.38 4.06 2.71
C GLY A 18 -3.23 4.60 1.88
N THR A 19 -3.50 5.60 1.03
CA THR A 19 -2.46 6.28 0.24
C THR A 19 -1.46 6.99 1.14
N GLU A 20 -1.93 7.72 2.16
CA GLU A 20 -1.05 8.38 3.13
C GLU A 20 -0.25 7.36 3.97
N ALA A 21 -0.88 6.28 4.43
CA ALA A 21 -0.21 5.22 5.18
C ALA A 21 0.91 4.55 4.35
N ALA A 22 0.62 4.20 3.10
CA ALA A 22 1.58 3.57 2.19
C ALA A 22 2.73 4.51 1.83
N LEU A 23 2.43 5.80 1.62
CA LEU A 23 3.45 6.81 1.35
C LEU A 23 4.35 7.03 2.55
N ALA A 24 3.77 7.12 3.75
CA ALA A 24 4.52 7.31 4.99
C ALA A 24 5.48 6.15 5.26
N SER A 25 4.99 4.90 5.20
CA SER A 25 5.84 3.72 5.45
C SER A 25 6.95 3.59 4.41
N ALA A 26 6.65 3.82 3.12
CA ALA A 26 7.66 3.79 2.07
C ALA A 26 8.74 4.87 2.26
N ARG A 27 8.35 6.09 2.66
CA ARG A 27 9.30 7.19 2.94
C ARG A 27 10.14 6.96 4.20
N MET A 28 9.65 6.16 5.14
CA MET A 28 10.42 5.71 6.30
C MET A 28 11.42 4.59 5.96
N GLY A 29 11.46 4.13 4.71
CA GLY A 29 12.38 3.08 4.23
C GLY A 29 11.83 1.66 4.35
N ALA A 30 10.56 1.49 4.75
CA ALA A 30 9.93 0.18 4.84
C ALA A 30 9.54 -0.34 3.45
N LYS A 31 9.84 -1.61 3.17
CA LYS A 31 9.38 -2.29 1.96
C LYS A 31 7.85 -2.46 2.04
N THR A 32 7.15 -1.55 1.38
CA THR A 32 5.70 -1.36 1.53
C THR A 32 4.93 -1.93 0.34
N LEU A 33 3.90 -2.74 0.61
CA LEU A 33 2.90 -3.16 -0.37
C LEU A 33 1.60 -2.38 -0.17
N LEU A 34 1.16 -1.65 -1.20
CA LEU A 34 -0.21 -1.13 -1.27
C LEU A 34 -1.07 -2.09 -2.09
N LEU A 35 -2.00 -2.77 -1.42
CA LEU A 35 -2.96 -3.65 -2.06
C LEU A 35 -4.28 -2.91 -2.27
N THR A 36 -4.70 -2.74 -3.53
CA THR A 36 -6.01 -2.18 -3.88
C THR A 36 -6.72 -3.08 -4.89
N HIS A 37 -8.05 -3.09 -4.85
CA HIS A 37 -8.86 -3.86 -5.80
C HIS A 37 -8.97 -3.16 -7.16
N ASN A 38 -8.78 -1.83 -7.21
CA ASN A 38 -8.74 -1.05 -8.44
C ASN A 38 -7.73 0.10 -8.30
N ILE A 39 -6.75 0.13 -9.20
CA ILE A 39 -5.69 1.14 -9.25
C ILE A 39 -6.23 2.47 -9.81
N GLU A 40 -7.25 2.44 -10.66
CA GLU A 40 -7.84 3.66 -11.25
C GLU A 40 -8.60 4.50 -10.22
N THR A 41 -9.02 3.89 -9.10
CA THR A 41 -9.78 4.54 -8.03
C THR A 41 -8.90 5.00 -6.85
N LEU A 42 -7.57 4.98 -7.01
CA LEU A 42 -6.65 5.40 -5.95
C LEU A 42 -6.89 6.86 -5.57
N GLY A 43 -7.11 7.12 -4.28
CA GLY A 43 -7.35 8.45 -3.74
C GLY A 43 -8.63 9.13 -4.25
N GLN A 44 -9.57 8.37 -4.81
CA GLN A 44 -10.82 8.92 -5.30
C GLN A 44 -11.70 9.43 -4.13
N MET A 45 -12.39 10.56 -4.35
CA MET A 45 -13.42 11.12 -3.47
C MET A 45 -14.79 10.53 -3.76
#